data_AF-R9M575-F1
#
_entry.id   AF-R9M575-F1
#
_cell.length_a   1.000
_cell.length_b   1.000
_cell.length_c   1.000
_cell.angle_alpha   90.00
_cell.angle_beta   90.00
_cell.angle_gamma   90.00
#
_symmetry.space_group_name_H-M   'P 1'
#
loop_
_entity.id
_entity.type
_entity.pdbx_description
1 polymer ?
#
loop_
_entity_poly.entity_id
_entity_poly.type
_entity_poly.pdbx_seq_one_letter_code
_entity_poly.pdbx_strand_id
1 'polypeptide(L)'
;MRRRKTLSAGAGLLCAGLVYGYVLIPLGLRIPCLFRSLTGLRCPGCGITDICLGLLHGRFIPGYNWGLVLAAPWIPGLLWAEKRRPAAARVLAWALAAALLAWGVLRNLWGI
;
A
#
# COMPACT_ATOMS: atom_id res chain seq x y z
N MET A 1 -6.23 11.07 -28.29
CA MET A 1 -5.56 12.11 -27.47
C MET A 1 -5.70 11.95 -25.93
N ARG A 2 -6.72 11.25 -25.39
CA ARG A 2 -6.95 11.10 -23.93
C ARG A 2 -5.84 10.36 -23.15
N ARG A 3 -5.16 9.38 -23.80
CA ARG A 3 -4.09 8.56 -23.21
C ARG A 3 -2.81 9.35 -22.85
N ARG A 4 -2.43 10.39 -23.61
CA ARG A 4 -1.25 11.21 -23.30
C ARG A 4 -1.45 12.05 -22.04
N LYS A 5 -2.64 12.63 -21.86
CA LYS A 5 -2.96 13.42 -20.65
C LYS A 5 -2.95 12.57 -19.38
N THR A 6 -3.45 11.33 -19.43
CA THR A 6 -3.40 10.41 -18.28
C THR A 6 -1.99 9.93 -17.97
N LEU A 7 -1.13 9.73 -18.97
CA LEU A 7 0.28 9.40 -18.78
C LEU A 7 1.05 10.57 -18.16
N SER A 8 0.83 11.80 -18.62
CA SER A 8 1.44 13.00 -18.04
C SER A 8 0.97 13.26 -16.61
N ALA A 9 -0.32 13.03 -16.32
CA ALA A 9 -0.86 13.13 -14.97
C ALA A 9 -0.27 12.07 -14.02
N GLY A 10 -0.15 10.82 -14.49
CA GLY A 10 0.49 9.74 -13.72
C GLY A 10 1.96 9.99 -13.45
N ALA A 11 2.70 10.48 -14.46
CA ALA A 11 4.11 10.87 -14.30
C ALA A 11 4.27 12.03 -13.31
N GLY A 12 3.40 13.04 -13.37
CA GLY A 12 3.38 14.14 -12.40
C GLY A 12 3.15 13.66 -10.97
N LEU A 13 2.20 12.73 -10.78
CA LEU A 13 1.92 12.14 -9.46
C LEU A 13 3.11 11.35 -8.91
N LEU A 14 3.76 10.56 -9.77
CA LEU A 14 4.96 9.81 -9.40
C LEU A 14 6.11 10.74 -9.02
N CYS A 15 6.36 11.79 -9.80
CA CYS A 15 7.38 12.80 -9.47
C CYS A 15 7.08 13.48 -8.14
N ALA A 16 5.83 13.89 -7.89
CA ALA A 16 5.43 14.49 -6.63
C ALA A 16 5.64 13.53 -5.44
N GLY A 17 5.29 12.25 -5.61
CA GLY A 17 5.52 11.21 -4.61
C GLY A 17 7.01 10.96 -4.32
N LEU A 18 7.86 10.98 -5.36
CA LEU A 18 9.31 10.84 -5.22
C LEU A 18 9.94 12.05 -4.53
N VAL A 19 9.54 13.27 -4.90
CA VAL A 19 10.01 14.51 -4.24
C VAL A 19 9.60 14.52 -2.77
N TYR A 20 8.34 14.17 -2.47
CA TYR A 20 7.89 14.03 -1.09
C TYR A 20 8.71 12.98 -0.33
N GLY A 21 8.89 11.79 -0.92
CA GLY A 21 9.59 10.68 -0.30
C GLY A 21 11.08 10.93 -0.05
N TYR A 22 11.76 11.56 -1.00
CA TYR A 22 13.22 11.71 -1.00
C TYR A 22 13.70 13.04 -0.40
N VAL A 23 12.89 14.10 -0.48
CA VAL A 23 13.27 15.44 -0.02
C VAL A 23 12.57 15.81 1.29
N LEU A 24 11.23 15.66 1.36
CA LEU A 24 10.46 16.15 2.51
C LEU A 24 10.56 15.24 3.74
N ILE A 25 10.61 13.92 3.55
CA ILE A 25 10.73 12.96 4.65
C ILE A 25 12.06 13.06 5.44
N PRO A 26 13.24 13.18 4.80
CA PRO A 26 14.47 13.40 5.56
C PRO A 26 14.52 14.78 6.24
N LEU A 27 13.78 15.77 5.73
CA LEU A 27 13.59 17.08 6.39
C LEU A 27 12.66 17.03 7.61
N GLY A 28 12.16 15.86 8.00
CA GLY A 28 11.30 15.67 9.17
C GLY A 28 9.80 15.83 8.89
N LEU A 29 9.40 16.15 7.66
CA LEU A 29 8.00 16.27 7.25
C LEU A 29 7.43 14.88 6.91
N ARG A 30 7.30 14.05 7.94
CA ARG A 30 6.66 12.74 7.85
C ARG A 30 5.18 12.88 8.16
N ILE A 31 4.30 12.61 7.19
CA ILE A 31 2.86 12.44 7.46
C ILE A 31 2.69 11.24 8.40
N PRO A 32 2.28 11.46 9.68
CA PRO A 32 2.04 10.35 10.58
C PRO A 32 0.79 9.59 10.12
N CYS A 33 0.77 8.28 10.33
CA CYS A 33 -0.44 7.51 10.08
C CYS A 33 -1.53 7.94 11.08
N LEU A 34 -2.56 8.64 10.59
CA LEU A 34 -3.70 9.08 11.41
C LEU A 34 -4.33 7.93 12.21
N PHE A 35 -4.41 6.74 11.61
CA PHE A 35 -4.91 5.54 12.30
C PHE A 35 -4.03 5.16 13.50
N ARG A 36 -2.70 5.20 13.34
CA ARG A 36 -1.76 4.94 14.43
C ARG A 36 -1.81 6.03 15.49
N SER A 37 -1.96 7.28 15.09
CA SER A 37 -2.11 8.41 16.01
C SER A 37 -3.38 8.31 16.86
N LEU A 38 -4.48 7.81 16.29
CA LEU A 38 -5.77 7.69 16.98
C LEU A 38 -5.92 6.40 17.79
N THR A 39 -5.43 5.27 17.27
CA THR A 39 -5.68 3.93 17.86
C THR A 39 -4.44 3.32 18.52
N GLY A 40 -3.25 3.87 18.29
CA GLY A 40 -1.98 3.24 18.66
C GLY A 40 -1.60 2.04 17.77
N LEU A 41 -2.51 1.55 16.93
CA LEU A 41 -2.31 0.35 16.10
C LEU A 41 -1.72 0.68 14.73
N ARG A 42 -0.94 -0.24 14.17
CA ARG A 42 -0.42 -0.17 12.81
C ARG A 42 -1.51 -0.56 11.82
N CYS A 43 -1.82 0.33 10.88
CA CYS A 43 -2.74 0.06 9.79
C CYS A 43 -2.20 -1.01 8.82
N PRO A 44 -3.06 -1.74 8.08
CA PRO A 44 -2.62 -2.74 7.10
C PRO A 44 -1.75 -2.14 5.97
N GLY A 45 -1.93 -0.86 5.66
CA GLY A 45 -1.13 -0.14 4.65
C GLY A 45 0.22 0.39 5.15
N CYS A 46 0.41 0.50 6.47
CA CYS A 46 1.57 1.16 7.07
C CYS A 46 2.88 0.45 6.69
N GLY A 47 2.81 -0.87 6.50
CA GLY A 47 3.95 -1.69 6.14
C GLY A 47 4.49 -1.49 4.74
N ILE A 48 3.63 -1.17 3.76
CA ILE A 48 4.09 -0.90 2.40
C ILE A 48 4.80 0.45 2.33
N THR A 49 4.33 1.44 3.07
CA THR A 49 4.99 2.74 3.14
C THR A 49 6.41 2.60 3.69
N ASP A 50 6.61 1.80 4.74
CA ASP A 50 7.93 1.52 5.29
C ASP A 50 8.86 0.84 4.26
N ILE A 51 8.36 -0.14 3.51
CA ILE A 51 9.12 -0.81 2.44
C ILE A 51 9.47 0.15 1.30
N CYS A 52 8.49 0.92 0.81
CA CYS A 52 8.70 1.88 -0.28
C CYS A 52 9.71 2.96 0.12
N LEU A 53 9.63 3.48 1.35
CA LEU A 53 10.56 4.48 1.85
C LEU A 53 11.95 3.89 2.15
N GLY A 54 12.02 2.65 2.63
CA GLY A 54 13.29 1.93 2.76
C GLY A 54 13.97 1.78 1.40
N LEU A 55 13.23 1.28 0.41
CA LEU A 55 13.72 1.09 -0.95
C LEU A 55 14.16 2.42 -1.58
N LEU A 56 13.40 3.49 -1.37
CA LEU A 56 13.73 4.83 -1.86
C LEU A 56 15.02 5.39 -1.24
N HIS A 57 15.29 5.08 0.02
CA HIS A 57 16.52 5.48 0.72
C HIS A 57 17.65 4.45 0.61
N GLY A 58 17.52 3.43 -0.26
CA GLY A 58 18.54 2.38 -0.44
C GLY A 58 18.71 1.46 0.78
N ARG A 59 17.76 1.47 1.72
CA ARG A 59 17.75 0.62 2.91
C ARG A 59 16.72 -0.49 2.73
N PHE A 60 17.18 -1.70 2.47
CA PHE A 60 16.29 -2.85 2.54
C PHE A 60 15.94 -3.09 4.02
N ILE A 61 14.66 -2.96 4.36
CA ILE A 61 14.15 -3.29 5.70
C ILE A 61 13.46 -4.65 5.53
N PRO A 62 14.16 -5.78 5.75
CA PRO A 62 13.56 -7.10 5.69
C PRO A 62 12.74 -7.27 6.97
N GLY A 63 11.53 -6.71 6.98
CA GLY A 63 10.83 -6.53 8.24
C GLY A 63 9.34 -6.36 8.08
N TYR A 64 8.65 -7.49 8.17
CA TYR A 64 7.36 -7.60 8.86
C TYR A 64 6.05 -7.19 8.16
N ASN A 65 6.05 -6.87 6.85
CA ASN A 65 4.79 -6.55 6.16
C ASN A 65 4.59 -7.21 4.82
N TRP A 66 4.37 -8.53 4.88
CA TRP A 66 4.08 -9.34 3.72
C TRP A 66 2.60 -9.31 3.36
N GLY A 67 1.69 -8.92 4.26
CA GLY A 67 0.25 -8.97 4.01
C GLY A 67 -0.19 -8.27 2.71
N LEU A 68 0.21 -7.01 2.51
CA LEU A 68 -0.14 -6.29 1.26
C LEU A 68 0.71 -6.76 0.07
N VAL A 69 1.94 -7.23 0.29
CA VAL A 69 2.82 -7.78 -0.77
C VAL A 69 2.28 -9.11 -1.30
N LEU A 70 1.72 -9.94 -0.43
CA LEU A 70 1.05 -11.20 -0.77
C LEU A 70 -0.31 -10.96 -1.41
N ALA A 71 -1.01 -9.87 -1.04
CA ALA A 71 -2.28 -9.49 -1.65
C ALA A 71 -2.11 -8.78 -3.01
N ALA A 72 -1.01 -8.07 -3.24
CA ALA A 72 -0.78 -7.27 -4.45
C ALA A 72 -0.88 -8.06 -5.78
N PRO A 73 -0.35 -9.30 -5.91
CA PRO A 73 -0.51 -10.13 -7.11
C PRO A 73 -1.97 -10.49 -7.45
N TRP A 74 -2.87 -10.44 -6.46
CA TRP A 74 -4.27 -10.78 -6.66
C TRP A 74 -5.10 -9.59 -7.18
N ILE A 75 -4.57 -8.37 -7.13
CA ILE A 75 -5.25 -7.16 -7.62
C ILE A 75 -5.49 -7.20 -9.13
N PRO A 76 -4.50 -7.54 -10.00
CA PRO A 76 -4.76 -7.73 -11.43
C PRO A 76 -5.77 -8.83 -11.71
N GLY A 77 -5.71 -9.94 -10.95
CA GLY A 77 -6.69 -11.03 -11.03
C GLY A 77 -8.10 -10.59 -10.67
N LEU A 78 -8.24 -9.71 -9.67
CA LEU A 78 -9.50 -9.10 -9.27
C LEU A 78 -10.06 -8.20 -10.37
N LEU A 79 -9.25 -7.32 -10.95
CA LEU A 79 -9.66 -6.43 -12.05
C LEU A 79 -10.09 -7.22 -13.30
N TRP A 80 -9.40 -8.32 -13.58
CA TRP A 80 -9.78 -9.22 -14.67
C TRP A 80 -11.08 -9.97 -14.37
N ALA A 81 -11.23 -10.49 -13.15
CA ALA A 81 -12.42 -11.17 -12.68
C ALA A 81 -13.63 -10.24 -12.61
N GLU A 82 -13.47 -8.98 -12.24
CA GLU A 82 -14.56 -7.99 -12.19
C GLU A 82 -15.21 -7.83 -13.56
N LYS A 83 -14.40 -7.84 -14.63
CA LYS A 83 -14.85 -7.70 -16.01
C LYS A 83 -15.54 -8.96 -16.56
N ARG A 84 -15.23 -10.16 -16.03
CA ARG A 84 -15.70 -11.45 -16.56
C ARG A 84 -16.71 -12.16 -15.67
N ARG A 85 -16.57 -12.04 -14.35
CA ARG A 85 -17.31 -12.74 -13.29
C ARG A 85 -17.42 -11.85 -12.04
N PRO A 86 -18.32 -10.84 -12.03
CA PRO A 86 -18.42 -9.85 -10.95
C PRO A 86 -18.77 -10.47 -9.60
N ALA A 87 -19.56 -11.56 -9.57
CA ALA A 87 -19.87 -12.28 -8.33
C ALA A 87 -18.62 -12.92 -7.69
N ALA A 88 -17.77 -13.56 -8.49
CA ALA A 88 -16.52 -14.14 -8.03
C ALA A 88 -15.50 -13.06 -7.63
N ALA A 89 -15.46 -11.95 -8.37
CA ALA A 89 -14.65 -10.79 -8.02
C ALA A 89 -15.06 -10.20 -6.67
N ARG A 90 -16.37 -10.08 -6.39
CA ARG A 90 -16.85 -9.60 -5.09
C ARG A 90 -16.42 -10.51 -3.94
N VAL A 91 -16.52 -11.83 -4.10
CA VAL A 91 -16.06 -12.79 -3.09
C VAL A 91 -14.54 -12.68 -2.87
N LEU A 92 -13.76 -12.61 -3.95
CA LEU A 92 -12.31 -12.46 -3.87
C LEU A 92 -11.90 -11.13 -3.21
N ALA A 93 -12.61 -10.03 -3.51
CA ALA A 93 -12.38 -8.74 -2.87
C ALA A 93 -12.60 -8.80 -1.36
N TRP A 94 -13.72 -9.40 -0.92
CA TRP A 94 -14.01 -9.58 0.51
C TRP A 94 -13.00 -10.52 1.18
N ALA A 95 -12.58 -11.58 0.51
CA ALA A 95 -11.56 -12.50 1.02
C ALA A 95 -10.20 -11.81 1.20
N LEU A 96 -9.77 -11.01 0.21
CA LEU A 96 -8.54 -10.22 0.30
C LEU A 96 -8.63 -9.16 1.40
N ALA A 97 -9.76 -8.45 1.51
CA ALA A 97 -9.98 -7.47 2.56
C ALA A 97 -9.92 -8.12 3.96
N ALA A 98 -10.59 -9.26 4.14
CA ALA A 98 -10.56 -10.02 5.38
C ALA A 98 -9.15 -10.52 5.71
N ALA A 99 -8.41 -11.05 4.73
CA ALA A 99 -7.04 -11.50 4.91
C ALA A 99 -6.10 -10.35 5.32
N LEU A 100 -6.27 -9.16 4.73
CA LEU A 100 -5.50 -7.96 5.08
C LEU A 100 -5.82 -7.43 6.47
N LEU A 101 -7.09 -7.46 6.86
CA LEU A 101 -7.52 -7.10 8.21
C LEU A 101 -6.99 -8.12 9.23
N ALA A 102 -7.13 -9.42 8.95
CA ALA A 102 -6.61 -10.48 9.80
C ALA A 102 -5.10 -10.35 9.99
N TRP A 103 -4.34 -10.18 8.91
CA TRP A 103 -2.90 -9.89 8.99
C TRP A 103 -2.61 -8.62 9.79
N GLY A 104 -3.39 -7.56 9.58
CA GLY A 104 -3.31 -6.30 10.31
C GLY A 104 -3.51 -6.45 11.82
N VAL A 105 -4.46 -7.29 12.25
CA VAL A 105 -4.67 -7.61 13.68
C VAL A 105 -3.51 -8.44 14.19
N LEU A 106 -3.17 -9.50 13.47
CA LEU A 106 -2.14 -10.47 13.83
C LEU A 106 -0.77 -9.82 14.08
N ARG A 107 -0.39 -8.87 13.21
CA ARG A 107 0.86 -8.13 13.34
C ARG A 107 0.88 -7.18 14.53
N ASN A 108 -0.27 -6.59 14.87
CA ASN A 108 -0.37 -5.69 16.01
C ASN A 108 -0.29 -6.48 17.32
N LEU A 109 -0.85 -7.70 17.35
CA LEU A 109 -0.75 -8.61 18.48
C LEU A 109 0.68 -9.15 18.67
N TRP A 110 1.39 -9.47 17.59
CA TRP A 110 2.78 -9.94 17.66
C TRP A 110 3.83 -8.83 17.77
N GLY A 111 3.44 -7.55 17.70
CA GLY A 111 4.38 -6.42 17.78
C GLY A 111 5.29 -6.25 16.55
N ILE A 112 4.86 -6.74 15.38
CA ILE A 112 5.62 -6.78 14.12
C ILE A 112 5.15 -5.74 13.06
#